data_AF-A0AA37WNR5-F1
#
_entry.id   AF-A0AA37WNR5-F1
#
_cell.length_a   1.000
_cell.length_b   1.000
_cell.length_c   1.000
_cell.angle_alpha   90.00
_cell.angle_beta   90.00
_cell.angle_gamma   90.00
#
_symmetry.space_group_name_H-M   'P 1'
#
loop_
_entity.id
_entity.type
_entity.pdbx_description
1 polymer ?
#
loop_
_entity_poly.entity_id
_entity_poly.type
_entity_poly.pdbx_seq_one_letter_code
_entity_poly.pdbx_strand_id
1 'polypeptide(L)'
;MNYLKALRKHDITNDDINHYAQLLKQRADKTGYSHPDGVYHTIAVDIALSAIDIEKENDQQLGRTHTVKEWVEILIGDSTE
;
A
#
# COMPACT_ATOMS: atom_id res chain seq x y z
N MET A 1 12.60 6.70 12.72
CA MET A 1 11.43 7.23 11.99
C MET A 1 10.29 6.24 12.23
N ASN A 2 9.24 6.61 12.97
CA ASN A 2 8.13 5.69 13.22
C ASN A 2 7.28 5.64 11.93
N TYR A 3 7.32 4.53 11.19
CA TYR A 3 6.62 4.39 9.91
C TYR A 3 5.12 4.69 10.04
N LEU A 4 4.50 4.35 11.18
CA LEU A 4 3.10 4.70 11.47
C LEU A 4 2.85 6.21 11.48
N LYS A 5 3.84 7.02 11.88
CA LYS A 5 3.74 8.48 11.82
C LYS A 5 3.82 9.00 10.39
N ALA A 6 4.62 8.35 9.54
CA ALA A 6 4.70 8.68 8.12
C ALA A 6 3.38 8.32 7.42
N LEU A 7 2.91 7.09 7.57
CA LEU A 7 1.63 6.61 6.99
C LEU A 7 0.45 7.50 7.39
N ARG A 8 0.32 7.85 8.68
CA ARG A 8 -0.76 8.74 9.16
C ARG A 8 -0.73 10.15 8.57
N LYS A 9 0.43 10.66 8.13
CA LYS A 9 0.52 11.98 7.49
C LYS A 9 -0.16 11.98 6.11
N HIS A 10 -0.26 10.81 5.49
CA HIS A 10 -0.88 10.59 4.19
C HIS A 10 -2.22 9.84 4.32
N ASP A 11 -2.89 10.00 5.47
CA ASP A 11 -4.19 9.40 5.79
C ASP A 11 -4.27 7.87 5.68
N ILE A 12 -3.13 7.18 5.73
CA ILE A 12 -3.07 5.71 5.80
C ILE A 12 -3.16 5.26 7.26
N THR A 13 -4.22 4.51 7.55
CA THR A 13 -4.55 3.95 8.86
C THR A 13 -4.11 2.48 8.95
N ASN A 14 -4.12 1.92 10.16
CA ASN A 14 -3.91 0.48 10.32
C ASN A 14 -5.02 -0.35 9.67
N ASP A 15 -6.24 0.17 9.58
CA ASP A 15 -7.36 -0.52 8.93
C ASP A 15 -7.13 -0.59 7.42
N ASP A 16 -6.58 0.47 6.80
CA ASP A 16 -6.17 0.45 5.40
C ASP A 16 -5.08 -0.62 5.17
N ILE A 17 -4.04 -0.67 6.01
CA ILE A 17 -2.98 -1.68 5.90
C ILE A 17 -3.53 -3.10 6.06
N ASN A 18 -4.45 -3.32 7.01
CA ASN A 18 -5.08 -4.61 7.19
C ASN A 18 -5.93 -5.01 5.98
N HIS A 19 -6.66 -4.06 5.39
CA HIS A 19 -7.42 -4.26 4.17
C HIS A 19 -6.50 -4.66 3.00
N TYR A 20 -5.42 -3.91 2.78
CA TYR A 20 -4.41 -4.21 1.76
C TYR A 20 -3.76 -5.59 1.95
N ALA A 21 -3.41 -5.95 3.19
CA ALA A 21 -2.88 -7.26 3.52
C ALA A 21 -3.88 -8.39 3.20
N GLN A 22 -5.18 -8.17 3.46
CA GLN A 22 -6.23 -9.14 3.11
C GLN A 22 -6.36 -9.30 1.59
N LEU A 23 -6.29 -8.23 0.82
CA LEU A 23 -6.33 -8.30 -0.64
C LEU A 23 -5.14 -9.09 -1.19
N LEU A 24 -3.93 -8.83 -0.70
CA LEU A 24 -2.73 -9.57 -1.08
C LEU A 24 -2.85 -11.06 -0.74
N LYS A 25 -3.38 -11.38 0.45
CA LYS A 25 -3.65 -12.76 0.87
C LYS A 25 -4.65 -13.45 -0.04
N GLN A 26 -5.81 -12.83 -0.31
CA GLN A 26 -6.83 -13.39 -1.19
C GLN A 26 -6.30 -13.67 -2.61
N ARG A 27 -5.37 -12.84 -3.09
CA ARG A 27 -4.71 -13.06 -4.39
C ARG A 27 -3.73 -14.23 -4.35
N ALA A 28 -2.91 -14.30 -3.30
CA ALA A 28 -1.96 -15.40 -3.12
C ALA A 28 -2.69 -16.75 -2.95
N ASP A 29 -3.82 -16.77 -2.24
CA ASP A 29 -4.64 -17.97 -2.08
C ASP A 29 -5.17 -18.48 -3.43
N LYS A 30 -5.45 -17.61 -4.41
CA LYS A 30 -5.84 -18.01 -5.78
C LYS A 30 -4.69 -18.68 -6.56
N THR A 31 -3.44 -18.39 -6.24
CA THR A 31 -2.27 -18.98 -6.91
C THR A 31 -1.77 -20.25 -6.22
N GLY A 32 -2.39 -20.65 -5.11
CA GLY A 32 -2.01 -21.83 -4.33
C GLY A 32 -0.82 -21.61 -3.38
N TYR A 33 -0.34 -20.37 -3.26
CA TYR A 33 0.73 -20.00 -2.33
C TYR A 33 0.15 -19.24 -1.15
N SER A 34 0.29 -19.80 0.07
CA SER A 34 -0.16 -19.14 1.30
C SER A 34 1.02 -18.90 2.23
N HIS A 35 1.11 -17.68 2.75
CA HIS A 35 2.11 -17.26 3.73
C HIS A 35 1.44 -16.92 5.07
N PRO A 36 2.20 -16.83 6.18
CA PRO A 36 1.66 -16.32 7.44
C PRO A 36 1.12 -14.89 7.30
N ASP A 37 0.07 -14.54 8.04
CA ASP A 37 -0.58 -13.22 7.97
C ASP A 37 0.40 -12.04 8.19
N GLY A 38 1.42 -12.23 9.03
CA GLY A 38 2.46 -11.23 9.27
C GLY A 38 3.29 -10.88 8.03
N VAL A 39 3.41 -11.80 7.06
CA VAL A 39 4.10 -11.55 5.79
C VAL A 39 3.28 -10.57 4.95
N TYR A 40 1.97 -10.80 4.79
CA TYR A 40 1.10 -9.91 4.03
C TYR A 40 0.98 -8.52 4.66
N HIS A 41 0.93 -8.44 5.99
CA HIS A 41 0.95 -7.15 6.69
C HIS A 41 2.25 -6.38 6.44
N THR A 42 3.40 -7.05 6.50
CA THR A 42 4.71 -6.43 6.20
C THR A 42 4.75 -5.93 4.76
N ILE A 43 4.33 -6.75 3.80
CA ILE A 43 4.27 -6.36 2.38
C ILE A 43 3.35 -5.14 2.19
N ALA A 44 2.18 -5.13 2.82
CA ALA A 44 1.26 -3.99 2.74
C ALA A 44 1.87 -2.69 3.28
N VAL A 45 2.63 -2.77 4.38
CA VAL A 45 3.38 -1.62 4.93
C VAL A 45 4.47 -1.16 3.96
N ASP A 46 5.26 -2.08 3.41
CA ASP A 46 6.34 -1.74 2.48
C ASP A 46 5.82 -1.10 1.18
N ILE A 47 4.69 -1.60 0.66
CA ILE A 47 4.01 -0.99 -0.48
C ILE A 47 3.51 0.41 -0.14
N ALA A 48 2.88 0.60 1.02
CA ALA A 48 2.40 1.90 1.46
C ALA A 48 3.53 2.93 1.65
N LEU A 49 4.69 2.49 2.17
CA LEU A 49 5.87 3.35 2.26
C LEU A 49 6.44 3.69 0.87
N SER A 50 6.48 2.71 -0.04
CA SER A 50 6.93 2.94 -1.42
C SER A 50 6.02 3.93 -2.16
N ALA A 51 4.70 3.84 -1.94
CA ALA A 51 3.73 4.78 -2.50
C ALA A 51 3.94 6.23 -2.02
N ILE A 52 4.37 6.43 -0.76
CA ILE A 52 4.75 7.75 -0.25
C ILE A 52 5.95 8.31 -1.02
N ASP A 53 6.93 7.47 -1.33
CA ASP A 53 8.12 7.91 -2.05
C ASP A 53 7.79 8.22 -3.52
N ILE A 54 6.91 7.44 -4.16
CA ILE A 54 6.38 7.73 -5.50
C ILE A 54 5.61 9.05 -5.53
N GLU A 55 4.74 9.32 -4.56
CA GLU A 55 3.99 10.60 -4.46
C GLU A 55 4.98 11.78 -4.40
N LYS A 56 6.02 11.69 -3.56
CA LYS A 56 7.03 12.76 -3.45
C LYS A 56 7.80 12.99 -4.75
N GLU A 57 8.18 11.91 -5.44
CA GLU A 57 8.90 12.01 -6.71
C GLU A 57 8.02 12.64 -7.80
N ASN A 58 6.75 12.24 -7.90
CA ASN A 58 5.80 12.82 -8.84
C ASN A 58 5.44 14.26 -8.54
N ASP A 59 5.27 14.62 -7.26
CA ASP A 59 5.01 16.01 -6.85
C ASP A 59 6.14 16.95 -7.29
N GLN A 60 7.38 16.46 -7.33
CA GLN A 60 8.54 17.25 -7.76
C GLN A 60 8.67 17.39 -9.29
N GLN A 61 8.13 16.45 -10.07
CA GLN A 61 8.35 16.38 -11.52
C GLN A 61 7.13 16.79 -12.37
N LEU A 62 5.92 16.43 -11.93
CA LEU A 62 4.72 16.46 -12.78
C LEU A 62 3.52 17.19 -12.13
N GLY A 63 3.61 17.53 -10.84
CA GLY A 63 2.48 18.04 -10.06
C GLY A 63 1.55 16.93 -9.57
N ARG A 64 0.78 17.21 -8.52
CA ARG A 64 -0.10 16.22 -7.86
C ARG A 64 -1.14 15.67 -8.81
N THR A 65 -1.07 14.36 -9.07
CA THR A 65 -2.08 13.62 -9.86
C THR A 65 -2.76 12.51 -9.06
N HIS A 66 -2.07 11.91 -8.10
CA HIS A 66 -2.58 10.80 -7.27
C HIS A 66 -2.10 10.94 -5.83
N THR A 67 -2.98 10.65 -4.88
CA THR A 67 -2.72 10.49 -3.45
C THR A 67 -1.95 9.19 -3.18
N VAL A 68 -1.38 9.06 -1.99
CA VAL A 68 -0.68 7.83 -1.58
C VAL A 68 -1.62 6.63 -1.58
N LYS A 69 -2.89 6.78 -1.18
CA LYS A 69 -3.87 5.67 -1.20
C LYS A 69 -4.09 5.17 -2.62
N GLU A 70 -4.29 6.07 -3.57
CA GLU A 70 -4.46 5.71 -4.99
C GLU A 70 -3.20 5.00 -5.53
N TRP A 71 -1.99 5.44 -5.15
CA TRP A 71 -0.76 4.72 -5.49
C TRP A 71 -0.71 3.31 -4.90
N VAL A 72 -1.13 3.13 -3.64
CA VAL A 72 -1.20 1.80 -3.02
C VAL A 72 -2.19 0.90 -3.75
N GLU A 73 -3.36 1.41 -4.07
CA GLU A 73 -4.39 0.68 -4.83
C GLU A 73 -3.87 0.26 -6.22
N ILE A 74 -3.17 1.15 -6.93
CA ILE A 74 -2.52 0.83 -8.20
C ILE A 74 -1.46 -0.27 -8.03
N LEU A 75 -0.58 -0.15 -7.03
CA LEU A 75 0.54 -1.09 -6.81
C LEU A 75 0.05 -2.48 -6.37
N ILE A 76 -1.00 -2.53 -5.56
CA ILE A 76 -1.65 -3.78 -5.16
C ILE A 76 -2.48 -4.33 -6.31
N GLY A 77 -2.86 -3.49 -7.27
CA GLY A 77 -3.71 -3.79 -8.41
C GLY A 77 -5.17 -3.91 -8.02
N ASP A 78 -5.62 -3.13 -7.03
CA ASP A 78 -7.01 -2.99 -6.55
C ASP A 78 -7.81 -1.94 -7.35
N SER A 79 -7.18 -1.36 -8.39
CA SER A 79 -7.88 -0.52 -9.36
C SER A 79 -8.99 -1.33 -10.03
N THR A 80 -10.23 -1.04 -9.63
CA THR A 80 -11.46 -1.53 -10.26
C THR A 80 -11.41 -1.31 -11.77
N GLU A 81 -11.27 -2.40 -12.53
CA GLU A 81 -11.87 -2.59 -13.85
C GLU A 81 -13.12 -3.46 -13.72
#